data_AF-A0A7C5Q063-F1
#
_entry.id   AF-A0A7C5Q063-F1
#
_cell.length_a   1.000
_cell.length_b   1.000
_cell.length_c   1.000
_cell.angle_alpha   90.00
_cell.angle_beta   90.00
_cell.angle_gamma   90.00
#
_symmetry.space_group_name_H-M   'P 1'
#
loop_
_entity.id
_entity.type
_entity.pdbx_description
1 polymer ?
#
loop_
_entity_poly.entity_id
_entity_poly.type
_entity_poly.pdbx_seq_one_letter_code
_entity_poly.pdbx_strand_id
1 'polypeptide(L)' 'MNFSSERAYALAQDAVDSLRHYRSLFHLPKGKKGGEVIYFCGNSLGLQPRTVEEALLRELKHWREEAVEGHFRGE' A
#
# COMPACT_ATOMS: atom_id res chain seq x y z
N MET A 1 -25.82 -12.73 10.68
CA MET A 1 -25.13 -11.42 10.49
C MET A 1 -26.19 -10.41 10.09
N ASN A 2 -26.22 -9.25 10.73
CA ASN A 2 -27.16 -8.17 10.40
C ASN A 2 -26.40 -7.13 9.57
N PHE A 3 -26.83 -6.92 8.33
CA PHE A 3 -26.24 -5.94 7.42
C PHE A 3 -27.24 -4.80 7.19
N SER A 4 -26.72 -3.61 6.85
CA SER A 4 -27.53 -2.45 6.49
C SER A 4 -26.88 -1.70 5.33
N SER A 5 -27.70 -1.12 4.45
CA SER A 5 -27.27 -0.24 3.35
C SER A 5 -27.00 1.20 3.81
N GLU A 6 -27.24 1.52 5.09
CA GLU A 6 -27.05 2.86 5.63
C GLU A 6 -25.57 3.25 5.73
N ARG A 7 -25.23 4.50 5.40
CA ARG A 7 -23.86 5.01 5.48
C ARG A 7 -23.26 4.88 6.90
N ALA A 8 -24.09 5.08 7.92
CA ALA A 8 -23.67 4.97 9.32
C ALA A 8 -23.19 3.55 9.66
N TYR A 9 -23.78 2.52 9.05
CA TYR A 9 -23.35 1.14 9.23
C TYR A 9 -21.94 0.93 8.68
N ALA A 10 -21.65 1.39 7.45
CA ALA A 10 -20.33 1.27 6.84
C ALA A 10 -19.23 1.97 7.67
N LEU A 11 -19.50 3.19 8.15
CA LEU A 11 -18.57 3.94 9.00
C LEU A 11 -18.28 3.23 10.33
N ALA A 12 -19.30 2.61 10.92
CA ALA A 12 -19.11 1.82 12.14
C ALA A 12 -18.25 0.57 11.90
N GLN A 13 -18.40 -0.08 10.74
CA GLN A 13 -17.54 -1.21 10.36
C GLN A 13 -16.08 -0.76 10.12
N ASP A 14 -15.86 0.35 9.42
CA ASP A 14 -14.53 0.93 9.24
C ASP A 14 -13.85 1.26 10.58
N ALA A 15 -14.62 1.70 11.59
CA ALA A 15 -14.08 2.07 12.89
C ALA A 15 -13.60 0.88 13.73
N VAL A 16 -14.19 -0.30 13.55
CA VAL A 16 -13.84 -1.53 14.29
C VAL A 16 -12.91 -2.47 13.51
N ASP A 17 -12.55 -2.12 12.28
CA ASP A 17 -11.63 -2.91 11.47
C ASP A 17 -10.20 -2.87 12.03
N SER A 18 -9.75 -3.99 12.60
CA SER A 18 -8.39 -4.18 13.10
C SER A 18 -7.31 -3.97 12.02
N LEU A 19 -7.64 -4.14 10.74
CA LEU A 19 -6.72 -4.01 9.60
C LEU A 19 -6.72 -2.62 8.98
N ARG A 20 -7.54 -1.68 9.46
CA ARG A 20 -7.69 -0.33 8.90
C ARG A 20 -6.36 0.39 8.69
N HIS A 21 -5.41 0.18 9.61
CA HIS A 21 -4.09 0.79 9.57
C HIS A 21 -3.24 0.36 8.36
N TYR A 22 -3.47 -0.83 7.78
CA TYR A 22 -2.77 -1.25 6.56
C TYR A 22 -3.07 -0.35 5.37
N ARG A 23 -4.25 0.30 5.31
CA ARG A 23 -4.61 1.25 4.25
C ARG A 23 -3.56 2.34 4.09
N SER A 24 -3.01 2.85 5.21
CA SER A 24 -2.00 3.93 5.15
C SER A 24 -0.65 3.47 4.62
N LEU A 25 -0.39 2.16 4.49
CA LEU A 25 0.85 1.63 3.94
C LEU A 25 0.92 1.68 2.40
N PHE A 26 -0.14 2.12 1.73
CA PHE A 26 -0.22 2.16 0.26
C PHE A 26 -0.38 3.59 -0.28
N HIS A 27 0.05 3.79 -1.52
CA HIS A 27 -0.23 4.98 -2.29
C HIS A 27 -1.62 4.88 -2.94
N LEU A 28 -2.60 5.59 -2.37
CA LEU A 28 -3.94 5.68 -2.94
C LEU A 28 -4.00 6.77 -4.04
N PRO A 29 -4.49 6.44 -5.25
CA PRO A 29 -4.67 7.43 -6.31
C PRO A 29 -5.69 8.51 -5.89
N LYS A 30 -5.39 9.76 -6.26
CA LYS A 30 -6.34 10.86 -6.15
C LYS A 30 -7.18 10.95 -7.41
N GLY A 31 -8.48 11.10 -7.24
CA GLY A 31 -9.42 11.36 -8.32
C GLY A 31 -9.31 12.80 -8.81
N LYS A 32 -9.96 13.09 -9.94
CA LYS A 32 -9.94 14.40 -10.61
C LYS A 32 -10.34 15.59 -9.73
N LYS A 33 -11.11 15.35 -8.66
CA LYS A 33 -11.59 16.36 -7.71
C LYS A 33 -10.81 16.36 -6.38
N GLY A 34 -9.66 15.69 -6.31
CA GLY A 34 -8.77 15.68 -5.13
C GLY A 34 -9.10 14.65 -4.04
N GLY A 35 -10.27 14.00 -4.08
CA GLY A 35 -10.60 12.88 -3.19
C GLY A 35 -9.94 11.57 -3.61
N GLU A 36 -9.84 10.58 -2.70
CA GLU A 36 -9.32 9.25 -3.02
C GLU A 36 -10.22 8.52 -4.02
N VAL A 37 -9.63 7.78 -4.96
CA VAL A 37 -10.37 6.92 -5.89
C VAL A 37 -10.85 5.66 -5.16
N ILE A 38 -12.06 5.21 -5.48
CA ILE A 38 -12.53 3.86 -5.12
C ILE A 38 -11.86 2.86 -6.05
N TYR A 39 -10.80 2.21 -5.56
CA TYR A 39 -9.96 1.32 -6.35
C TYR A 39 -10.30 -0.15 -6.10
N PHE A 40 -11.17 -0.72 -6.94
CA PHE A 40 -11.60 -2.13 -6.88
C PHE A 40 -10.92 -3.04 -7.91
N CYS A 41 -9.77 -2.61 -8.46
CA CYS A 41 -9.00 -3.36 -9.46
C CYS A 41 -7.69 -3.95 -8.90
N GLY A 42 -7.57 -4.07 -7.58
CA GLY A 42 -6.38 -4.60 -6.90
C GLY A 42 -6.03 -6.04 -7.25
N ASN A 43 -6.97 -6.78 -7.81
CA ASN A 43 -6.79 -8.13 -8.34
C ASN A 43 -6.02 -8.18 -9.66
N SER A 44 -5.97 -7.07 -10.41
CA SER A 44 -5.22 -6.96 -11.66
C SER A 44 -3.88 -6.28 -11.41
N LEU A 45 -3.90 -5.11 -10.78
CA LEU A 45 -2.71 -4.38 -10.37
C LEU A 45 -2.86 -3.93 -8.93
N GLY A 46 -1.99 -4.42 -8.05
CA GLY A 46 -1.95 -3.98 -6.66
C GLY A 46 -1.56 -2.51 -6.53
N LEU A 47 -2.06 -1.83 -5.49
CA LEU A 47 -1.54 -0.52 -5.13
C LEU A 47 -0.08 -0.66 -4.69
N GLN A 48 0.73 0.35 -4.99
CA GLN A 48 2.13 0.39 -4.58
C GLN A 48 2.25 0.53 -3.05
N PRO A 49 2.91 -0.41 -2.34
CA PRO A 49 3.31 -0.20 -0.96
C PRO A 49 4.32 0.96 -0.85
N ARG A 50 4.21 1.78 0.20
CA ARG A 50 5.08 2.95 0.42
C ARG A 50 6.55 2.60 0.59
N THR A 51 6.86 1.37 0.97
CA THR A 51 8.22 0.87 1.21
C THR A 51 8.95 0.45 -0.07
N VAL A 52 8.26 0.33 -1.21
CA VAL A 52 8.86 -0.18 -2.45
C VAL A 52 9.97 0.73 -2.97
N GLU A 53 9.79 2.05 -2.91
CA GLU A 53 10.81 3.01 -3.38
C GLU A 53 12.10 2.86 -2.57
N GLU A 54 11.99 2.81 -1.25
CA GLU A 54 13.14 2.64 -0.35
C GLU A 54 13.87 1.32 -0.62
N ALA A 55 13.12 0.21 -0.77
CA ALA A 55 13.70 -1.09 -1.08
C ALA A 55 14.48 -1.08 -2.40
N LEU A 56 13.91 -0.50 -3.45
CA LEU A 56 14.58 -0.37 -4.75
C LEU A 56 15.85 0.48 -4.65
N LEU A 57 15.79 1.60 -3.93
CA LEU A 57 16.95 2.48 -3.75
C LEU A 57 18.09 1.78 -2.99
N ARG A 58 17.78 0.92 -2.01
CA ARG A 58 18.78 0.09 -1.33
C ARG A 58 19.48 -0.86 -2.29
N GLU A 59 18.72 -1.61 -3.10
CA GLU A 59 19.32 -2.54 -4.09
C GLU A 59 20.18 -1.81 -5.13
N LEU A 60 19.71 -0.67 -5.63
CA LEU A 60 20.47 0.15 -6.58
C LEU A 60 21.78 0.68 -5.96
N LYS A 61 21.74 1.02 -4.66
CA LYS A 61 22.93 1.46 -3.92
C LYS A 61 23.94 0.32 -3.77
N HIS A 62 23.50 -0.87 -3.34
CA HIS A 62 24.37 -2.04 -3.23
C HIS A 62 25.03 -2.37 -4.56
N TRP A 63 24.27 -2.38 -5.64
CA TRP A 63 24.82 -2.65 -6.97
C TRP A 63 25.92 -1.64 -7.35
N ARG A 64 25.68 -0.35 -7.12
CA ARG A 64 26.64 0.72 -7.41
C ARG A 64 27.92 0.61 -6.58
N GLU A 65 27.81 0.25 -5.31
CA GLU A 65 28.92 0.31 -4.35
C GLU A 65 29.73 -1.00 -4.28
N GLU A 66 29.08 -2.14 -4.49
CA GLU A 66 29.67 -3.46 -4.21
C GLU A 66 29.65 -4.41 -5.42
N ALA A 67 28.91 -4.08 -6.48
CA ALA A 67 28.74 -4.94 -7.65
C ALA A 67 28.39 -6.39 -7.25
N VAL A 68 29.20 -7.38 -7.64
CA VAL A 68 28.96 -8.79 -7.33
C VAL A 68 29.11 -9.13 -5.84
N GLU A 69 29.86 -8.32 -5.08
CA GLU A 69 30.13 -8.57 -3.67
C GLU A 69 28.88 -8.38 -2.80
N GLY A 70 27.95 -7.52 -3.24
CA GLY A 70 26.69 -7.26 -2.53
C GLY A 70 25.82 -8.51 -2.38
N HIS A 71 25.97 -9.51 -3.29
CA HIS A 71 25.25 -10.78 -3.18
C HIS A 71 25.58 -11.58 -1.91
N PHE A 72 26.78 -11.39 -1.35
CA PHE A 72 27.27 -12.20 -0.21
C PHE A 72 27.07 -11.51 1.14
N ARG A 73 26.63 -10.25 1.15
CA ARG A 73 26.47 -9.45 2.37
C ARG A 73 25.03 -9.33 2.87
N GLY A 74 24.10 -10.07 2.25
CA GLY A 74 22.64 -10.02 2.45
C GLY A 74 22.15 -9.29 3.70
N GLU A 75 21.32 -8.27 3.49
CA GLU A 75 20.54 -7.59 4.55
C GLU A 75 19.29 -8.39 4.94
#